data_AF-A0A532VBG3-F1
#
_entry.id   AF-A0A532VBG3-F1
#
_cell.length_a   1.000
_cell.length_b   1.000
_cell.length_c   1.000
_cell.angle_alpha   90.00
_cell.angle_beta   90.00
_cell.angle_gamma   90.00
#
_symmetry.space_group_name_H-M   'P 1'
#
loop_
_entity.id
_entity.type
_entity.pdbx_description
1 polymer ?
#
loop_
_entity_poly.entity_id
_entity_poly.type
_entity_poly.pdbx_seq_one_letter_code
_entity_poly.pdbx_strand_id
1 'polypeptide(L)'
;MGLTFPLSRRNVASILNTLLSVDTRLLSLFTTISEDWKSPLWHLANNQEYAHYVIDKICDFLYSFHQRLFEAGSGLIDIAEVTDDFGTQSGLMISGEMFGEFFETHYQRLIKLVKDFGIKVFHHDDGAIRPLISKLVKLGIEVLNPIQWKLPGMDLKELKKSFGEVLCFHGGVDNQKTLPFGDRKDVEREVIHLLDTLASNGTGYILAPCHNIQPITPVGNIITMYETVHHYGVL
;
A
#
# COMPACT_ATOMS: atom_id res chain seq x y z
N MET A 1 0.74 -1.34 32.25
CA MET A 1 -0.64 -0.82 32.15
C MET A 1 -1.05 -0.99 30.70
N GLY A 2 -1.83 -2.04 30.43
CA GLY A 2 -2.23 -2.41 29.07
C GLY A 2 -3.35 -1.50 28.56
N LEU A 3 -3.20 -1.01 27.33
CA LEU A 3 -4.24 -0.29 26.61
C LEU A 3 -5.23 -1.32 26.06
N THR A 4 -6.37 -1.47 26.72
CA THR A 4 -7.53 -2.20 26.21
C THR A 4 -8.35 -1.28 25.31
N PHE A 5 -8.48 -1.62 24.02
CA PHE A 5 -9.43 -0.98 23.11
C PHE A 5 -10.84 -1.56 23.37
N PRO A 6 -11.84 -0.77 23.79
CA PRO A 6 -13.19 -1.27 23.91
C PRO A 6 -13.85 -1.33 22.53
N LEU A 7 -13.86 -2.52 21.91
CA LEU A 7 -14.67 -2.79 20.73
C LEU A 7 -16.15 -2.81 21.14
N SER A 8 -16.83 -1.67 21.02
CA SER A 8 -18.29 -1.63 21.09
C SER A 8 -18.87 -2.25 19.82
N ARG A 9 -19.88 -3.13 19.98
CA ARG A 9 -20.62 -3.82 18.90
C ARG A 9 -21.48 -2.88 18.03
N ARG A 10 -20.91 -1.75 17.58
CA ARG A 10 -21.47 -0.92 16.51
C ARG A 10 -20.58 -1.10 15.28
N ASN A 11 -21.11 -1.88 14.34
CA ASN A 11 -20.81 -1.85 12.92
C ASN A 11 -19.46 -2.41 12.45
N VAL A 12 -19.33 -3.73 12.43
CA VAL A 12 -18.40 -4.44 11.52
C VAL A 12 -18.71 -4.11 10.05
N ALA A 13 -19.91 -3.58 9.75
CA ALA A 13 -20.31 -3.05 8.45
C ALA A 13 -19.94 -1.57 8.19
N SER A 14 -19.35 -0.82 9.14
CA SER A 14 -18.92 0.58 8.91
C SER A 14 -17.42 0.77 8.77
N ILE A 15 -16.60 -0.27 8.98
CA ILE A 15 -15.14 -0.22 8.77
C ILE A 15 -14.78 -0.16 7.27
N LEU A 16 -15.75 -0.41 6.38
CA LEU A 16 -15.58 -0.40 4.92
C LEU A 16 -16.10 0.87 4.23
N ASN A 17 -16.51 1.90 4.98
CA ASN A 17 -16.95 3.15 4.38
C ASN A 17 -15.85 4.20 4.46
N THR A 18 -15.22 4.39 3.30
CA THR A 18 -14.34 5.51 2.92
C THR A 18 -12.83 5.23 3.05
N LEU A 19 -12.32 4.26 2.28
CA LEU A 19 -10.93 4.32 1.83
C LEU A 19 -10.84 5.45 0.79
N LEU A 20 -10.43 6.64 1.22
CA LEU A 20 -10.16 7.76 0.32
C LEU A 20 -8.70 7.71 -0.07
N SER A 21 -8.44 7.38 -1.33
CA SER A 21 -7.09 7.37 -1.85
C SER A 21 -6.58 8.80 -2.08
N VAL A 22 -5.50 9.18 -1.40
CA VAL A 22 -4.69 10.38 -1.66
C VAL A 22 -3.56 10.02 -2.61
N ASP A 23 -3.97 9.56 -3.78
CA ASP A 23 -3.05 9.03 -4.75
C ASP A 23 -2.13 10.13 -5.30
N THR A 24 -0.81 10.02 -5.07
CA THR A 24 0.19 10.97 -5.59
C THR A 24 0.51 10.73 -7.06
N ARG A 25 0.09 9.56 -7.57
CA ARG A 25 0.06 9.14 -8.95
C ARG A 25 1.25 9.61 -9.80
N LEU A 26 2.44 9.03 -9.65
CA LEU A 26 3.32 8.74 -10.79
C LEU A 26 2.55 7.96 -11.86
N LEU A 27 1.55 7.14 -11.50
CA LEU A 27 0.61 6.56 -12.48
C LEU A 27 -0.16 7.62 -13.29
N SER A 28 -0.37 8.82 -12.75
CA SER A 28 -0.92 9.95 -13.50
C SER A 28 0.17 10.62 -14.32
N LEU A 29 1.46 10.51 -13.98
CA LEU A 29 2.50 10.80 -14.97
C LEU A 29 2.40 9.78 -16.13
N PHE A 30 2.12 8.50 -15.88
CA PHE A 30 1.89 7.52 -16.96
C PHE A 30 0.67 7.83 -17.83
N THR A 31 -0.46 8.31 -17.27
CA THR A 31 -1.68 8.62 -18.05
C THR A 31 -1.78 10.07 -18.53
N THR A 32 -1.11 11.02 -17.88
CA THR A 32 -1.17 12.47 -18.19
C THR A 32 0.00 12.91 -19.06
N ILE A 33 1.15 12.20 -19.06
CA ILE A 33 2.28 12.47 -19.99
C ILE A 33 2.05 11.81 -21.36
N SER A 34 0.91 11.15 -21.59
CA SER A 34 0.65 10.41 -22.84
C SER A 34 0.61 11.26 -24.12
N GLU A 35 0.70 12.59 -24.02
CA GLU A 35 0.81 13.46 -25.20
C GLU A 35 2.24 13.53 -25.77
N ASP A 36 3.25 13.21 -24.97
CA ASP A 36 4.65 13.14 -25.42
C ASP A 36 5.06 11.66 -25.52
N TRP A 37 5.66 11.24 -26.65
CA TRP A 37 6.02 9.83 -26.93
C TRP A 37 7.11 9.27 -25.99
N LYS A 38 7.51 10.02 -24.96
CA LYS A 38 8.61 9.73 -24.03
C LYS A 38 8.04 9.30 -22.68
N SER A 39 8.67 8.30 -22.06
CA SER A 39 8.23 7.81 -20.76
C SER A 39 8.50 8.84 -19.64
N PRO A 40 7.71 8.86 -18.56
CA PRO A 40 7.98 9.68 -17.38
C PRO A 40 9.41 9.52 -16.84
N LEU A 41 9.94 8.30 -16.87
CA LEU A 41 11.32 7.98 -16.48
C LEU A 41 12.36 8.73 -17.32
N TRP A 42 12.09 8.95 -18.62
CA TRP A 42 12.99 9.72 -19.47
C TRP A 42 13.06 11.18 -19.02
N HIS A 43 11.92 11.79 -18.66
CA HIS A 43 11.88 13.17 -18.17
C HIS A 43 12.61 13.32 -16.83
N LEU A 44 12.42 12.38 -15.90
CA LEU A 44 13.16 12.38 -14.63
C LEU A 44 14.68 12.35 -14.84
N ALA A 45 15.16 11.64 -15.87
CA ALA A 45 16.59 11.50 -16.15
C ALA A 45 17.17 12.61 -17.05
N ASN A 46 16.38 13.19 -17.96
CA ASN A 46 16.89 14.03 -19.05
C ASN A 46 16.25 15.42 -19.15
N ASN A 47 15.17 15.68 -18.40
CA ASN A 47 14.48 16.96 -18.39
C ASN A 47 13.93 17.26 -16.98
N GLN A 48 14.87 17.39 -16.03
CA GLN A 48 14.56 17.51 -14.61
C GLN A 48 13.74 18.76 -14.29
N GLU A 49 13.99 19.90 -14.96
CA GLU A 49 13.21 21.13 -14.77
C GLU A 49 11.73 20.91 -15.09
N TYR A 50 11.45 20.27 -16.23
CA TYR A 50 10.09 19.89 -16.60
C TYR A 50 9.48 18.89 -15.60
N ALA A 51 10.25 17.88 -15.20
CA ALA A 51 9.78 16.87 -14.26
C ALA A 51 9.40 17.48 -12.90
N HIS A 52 10.27 18.32 -12.33
CA HIS A 52 9.96 19.06 -11.10
C HIS A 52 8.71 19.91 -11.26
N TYR A 53 8.62 20.71 -12.33
CA TYR A 53 7.46 21.57 -12.55
C TYR A 53 6.14 20.78 -12.60
N VAL A 54 6.10 19.67 -13.34
CA VAL A 54 4.89 18.86 -13.46
C VAL A 54 4.53 18.18 -12.13
N ILE A 55 5.51 17.58 -11.45
CA ILE A 55 5.31 16.93 -10.15
C ILE A 55 4.80 17.94 -9.12
N ASP A 56 5.40 19.13 -9.05
CA ASP A 56 4.98 20.21 -8.17
C ASP A 56 3.50 20.56 -8.38
N LYS A 57 3.07 20.74 -9.64
CA LYS A 57 1.68 21.10 -9.97
C LYS A 57 0.70 19.99 -9.60
N ILE A 58 1.05 18.74 -9.86
CA ILE A 58 0.21 17.59 -9.50
C ILE A 58 0.09 17.50 -7.98
N CYS A 59 1.20 17.56 -7.25
CA CYS A 59 1.21 17.47 -5.80
C CYS A 59 0.51 18.66 -5.12
N ASP A 60 0.62 19.88 -5.67
CA ASP A 60 -0.12 21.06 -5.19
C ASP A 60 -1.63 20.92 -5.35
N PHE A 61 -2.06 20.42 -6.52
CA PHE A 61 -3.46 20.13 -6.77
C PHE A 61 -3.97 19.07 -5.80
N LEU A 62 -3.26 17.94 -5.69
CA LEU A 62 -3.64 16.84 -4.81
C LEU A 62 -3.67 17.26 -3.35
N TYR A 63 -2.71 18.03 -2.88
CA TYR A 63 -2.73 18.58 -1.52
C TYR A 63 -4.00 19.40 -1.28
N SER A 64 -4.30 20.33 -2.20
CA SER A 64 -5.47 21.22 -2.07
C SER A 64 -6.80 20.48 -2.19
N PHE A 65 -6.84 19.43 -3.02
CA PHE A 65 -8.00 18.57 -3.19
C PHE A 65 -8.27 17.77 -1.91
N HIS A 66 -7.25 17.08 -1.39
CA HIS A 66 -7.38 16.23 -0.20
C HIS A 66 -7.61 17.04 1.07
N GLN A 67 -7.02 18.24 1.17
CA GLN A 67 -7.33 19.14 2.28
C GLN A 67 -8.83 19.42 2.37
N ARG A 68 -9.47 19.84 1.26
CA ARG A 68 -10.91 20.12 1.25
C ARG A 68 -11.76 18.88 1.51
N LEU A 69 -11.32 17.73 0.99
CA LEU A 69 -11.97 16.46 1.20
C LEU A 69 -11.91 16.03 2.68
N PHE A 70 -10.76 16.18 3.33
CA PHE A 70 -10.57 15.88 4.75
C PHE A 70 -11.31 16.86 5.65
N GLU A 71 -11.40 18.13 5.27
CA GLU A 71 -12.25 19.12 5.94
C GLU A 71 -13.73 18.72 5.86
N ALA A 72 -14.20 18.32 4.67
CA ALA A 72 -15.59 17.90 4.47
C ALA A 72 -15.93 16.57 5.16
N GLY A 73 -14.97 15.64 5.22
CA GLY A 73 -15.10 14.32 5.84
C GLY A 73 -14.52 14.22 7.25
N SER A 74 -14.26 15.34 7.92
CA SER A 74 -13.52 15.35 9.20
C SER A 74 -14.18 14.45 10.25
N GLY A 75 -13.38 13.55 10.84
CA GLY A 75 -13.84 12.57 11.82
C GLY A 75 -14.60 11.36 11.24
N LEU A 76 -14.72 11.26 9.91
CA LEU A 76 -15.38 10.14 9.21
C LEU A 76 -14.41 9.30 8.37
N ILE A 77 -13.13 9.69 8.27
CA ILE A 77 -12.13 9.03 7.46
C ILE A 77 -11.12 8.37 8.40
N ASP A 78 -11.03 7.05 8.36
CA ASP A 78 -10.10 6.29 9.21
C ASP A 78 -8.72 6.15 8.55
N ILE A 79 -8.68 5.96 7.24
CA ILE A 79 -7.48 5.66 6.46
C ILE A 79 -7.48 6.49 5.18
N ALA A 80 -6.31 7.04 4.85
CA ALA A 80 -6.04 7.66 3.57
C ALA A 80 -4.74 7.14 2.99
N GLU A 81 -4.73 6.94 1.68
CA GLU A 81 -3.61 6.32 0.99
C GLU A 81 -2.68 7.38 0.41
N VAL A 82 -1.38 7.39 0.75
CA VAL A 82 -0.36 8.19 0.06
C VAL A 82 0.55 7.21 -0.64
N THR A 83 0.46 7.14 -1.96
CA THR A 83 0.90 5.96 -2.74
C THR A 83 1.57 6.33 -4.05
N ASP A 84 2.46 5.45 -4.49
CA ASP A 84 2.92 5.37 -5.87
C ASP A 84 3.53 4.02 -6.20
N ASP A 85 3.63 3.70 -7.49
CA ASP A 85 4.32 2.50 -7.93
C ASP A 85 5.77 2.83 -8.29
N PHE A 86 6.70 2.46 -7.42
CA PHE A 86 8.14 2.56 -7.63
C PHE A 86 8.77 1.20 -7.91
N GLY A 87 8.13 0.09 -7.57
CA GLY A 87 8.70 -1.23 -7.75
C GLY A 87 8.54 -1.83 -9.14
N THR A 88 9.31 -2.89 -9.36
CA THR A 88 9.26 -3.80 -10.50
C THR A 88 9.38 -5.24 -9.96
N GLN A 89 9.38 -6.23 -10.85
CA GLN A 89 9.60 -7.62 -10.46
C GLN A 89 11.00 -7.89 -9.85
N SER A 90 11.98 -7.00 -10.06
CA SER A 90 13.38 -7.21 -9.66
C SER A 90 14.01 -6.10 -8.80
N GLY A 91 13.34 -4.96 -8.64
CA GLY A 91 13.82 -3.84 -7.81
C GLY A 91 13.02 -2.56 -8.05
N LEU A 92 13.60 -1.41 -7.77
CA LEU A 92 12.97 -0.11 -8.01
C LEU A 92 13.11 0.34 -9.48
N MET A 93 12.11 1.04 -10.01
CA MET A 93 12.12 1.74 -11.31
C MET A 93 13.02 2.99 -11.29
N ILE A 94 13.13 3.64 -10.14
CA ILE A 94 13.99 4.81 -9.92
C ILE A 94 14.95 4.56 -8.75
N SER A 95 16.09 5.24 -8.72
CA SER A 95 17.00 5.13 -7.58
C SER A 95 16.39 5.76 -6.32
N GLY A 96 16.87 5.36 -5.14
CA GLY A 96 16.48 6.01 -3.88
C GLY A 96 16.91 7.48 -3.78
N GLU A 97 17.90 7.89 -4.58
CA GLU A 97 18.32 9.29 -4.74
C GLU A 97 17.28 10.07 -5.55
N MET A 98 16.83 9.53 -6.69
CA MET A 98 15.75 10.13 -7.48
C MET A 98 14.44 10.19 -6.70
N PHE A 99 14.12 9.18 -5.88
CA PHE A 99 12.99 9.29 -4.95
C PHE A 99 13.14 10.50 -4.01
N GLY A 100 14.35 10.68 -3.45
CA GLY A 100 14.67 11.81 -2.58
C GLY A 100 14.52 13.16 -3.27
N GLU A 101 15.02 13.26 -4.50
CA GLU A 101 15.01 14.48 -5.31
C GLU A 101 13.59 14.89 -5.73
N PHE A 102 12.81 13.94 -6.24
CA PHE A 102 11.54 14.26 -6.91
C PHE A 102 10.30 14.05 -6.04
N PHE A 103 10.33 13.17 -5.03
CA PHE A 103 9.11 12.71 -4.36
C PHE A 103 9.11 12.89 -2.84
N GLU A 104 10.26 12.77 -2.17
CA GLU A 104 10.33 12.72 -0.71
C GLU A 104 9.70 13.94 -0.01
N THR A 105 9.93 15.16 -0.53
CA THR A 105 9.34 16.38 0.02
C THR A 105 7.81 16.42 -0.15
N HIS A 106 7.29 15.96 -1.28
CA HIS A 106 5.84 15.91 -1.52
C HIS A 106 5.17 14.84 -0.66
N TYR A 107 5.81 13.67 -0.54
CA TYR A 107 5.39 12.61 0.37
C TYR A 107 5.32 13.12 1.81
N GLN A 108 6.36 13.79 2.29
CA GLN A 108 6.39 14.35 3.63
C GLN A 108 5.22 15.33 3.85
N ARG A 109 4.97 16.22 2.88
CA ARG A 109 3.87 17.20 2.96
C ARG A 109 2.49 16.55 2.97
N LEU A 110 2.26 15.54 2.13
CA LEU A 110 0.96 14.86 2.02
C LEU A 110 0.71 13.92 3.20
N ILE A 111 1.73 13.19 3.65
CA ILE A 111 1.65 12.37 4.87
C ILE A 111 1.37 13.27 6.08
N LYS A 112 2.02 14.43 6.17
CA LYS A 112 1.72 15.39 7.23
C LYS A 112 0.26 15.84 7.17
N LEU A 113 -0.26 16.19 5.98
CA LEU A 113 -1.66 16.56 5.80
C LEU A 113 -2.59 15.46 6.32
N VAL A 114 -2.40 14.21 5.92
CA VAL A 114 -3.21 13.07 6.38
C VAL A 114 -3.18 12.98 7.92
N LYS A 115 -1.99 13.07 8.52
CA LYS A 115 -1.81 12.98 9.98
C LYS A 115 -2.39 14.15 10.75
N ASP A 116 -2.37 15.37 10.19
CA ASP A 116 -2.95 16.56 10.82
C ASP A 116 -4.47 16.41 11.02
N PHE A 117 -5.13 15.58 10.22
CA PHE A 117 -6.55 15.22 10.37
C PHE A 117 -6.79 13.97 11.22
N GLY A 118 -5.74 13.39 11.82
CA GLY A 118 -5.84 12.18 12.65
C GLY A 118 -6.07 10.89 11.87
N ILE A 119 -5.89 10.92 10.55
CA ILE A 119 -6.15 9.80 9.64
C ILE A 119 -4.89 8.92 9.54
N LYS A 120 -5.08 7.60 9.39
CA LYS A 120 -3.99 6.64 9.20
C LYS A 120 -3.45 6.65 7.77
N VAL A 121 -2.13 6.52 7.64
CA VAL A 121 -1.45 6.56 6.34
C VAL A 121 -1.27 5.15 5.78
N PHE A 122 -1.96 4.85 4.69
CA PHE A 122 -1.80 3.64 3.90
C PHE A 122 -0.88 3.92 2.71
N HIS A 123 0.04 3.02 2.41
CA HIS A 123 0.92 3.17 1.26
C HIS A 123 0.82 1.91 0.40
N HIS A 124 0.37 2.11 -0.84
CA HIS A 124 0.44 1.12 -1.89
C HIS A 124 1.70 1.35 -2.73
N ASP A 125 2.39 0.28 -3.13
CA ASP A 125 3.51 0.30 -4.08
C ASP A 125 3.81 -1.12 -4.54
N ASP A 126 3.43 -1.43 -5.78
CA ASP A 126 3.69 -2.74 -6.38
C ASP A 126 5.19 -2.97 -6.62
N GLY A 127 5.63 -4.21 -6.39
CA GLY A 127 6.95 -4.69 -6.79
C GLY A 127 7.92 -4.93 -5.64
N ALA A 128 9.19 -5.11 -6.02
CA ALA A 128 10.31 -5.39 -5.11
C ALA A 128 10.84 -4.09 -4.47
N ILE A 129 10.03 -3.50 -3.59
CA ILE A 129 10.25 -2.15 -3.04
C ILE A 129 11.09 -2.13 -1.75
N ARG A 130 11.64 -3.28 -1.35
CA ARG A 130 12.42 -3.43 -0.11
C ARG A 130 13.45 -2.32 0.15
N PRO A 131 14.18 -1.79 -0.86
CA PRO A 131 15.12 -0.68 -0.64
C PRO A 131 14.46 0.63 -0.16
N LEU A 132 13.18 0.84 -0.45
CA LEU A 132 12.45 2.08 -0.16
C LEU A 132 11.67 2.03 1.17
N ILE A 133 11.28 0.85 1.65
CA ILE A 133 10.43 0.67 2.85
C ILE A 133 10.96 1.44 4.06
N SER A 134 12.26 1.38 4.36
CA SER A 134 12.84 2.10 5.51
C SER A 134 12.69 3.62 5.41
N LYS A 135 12.69 4.18 4.20
CA LYS A 135 12.49 5.62 3.97
C LYS A 135 11.01 5.98 4.13
N LEU A 136 10.11 5.17 3.57
CA LEU A 136 8.66 5.35 3.72
C LEU A 136 8.21 5.29 5.19
N VAL A 137 8.75 4.35 5.97
CA VAL A 137 8.50 4.27 7.43
C VAL A 137 8.92 5.56 8.13
N LYS A 138 10.06 6.15 7.77
CA LYS A 138 10.52 7.44 8.34
C LYS A 138 9.60 8.60 7.96
N LEU A 139 9.06 8.60 6.75
CA LEU A 139 8.07 9.58 6.31
C LEU A 139 6.74 9.41 7.05
N GLY A 140 6.48 8.20 7.55
CA GLY A 140 5.44 7.94 8.53
C GLY A 140 4.25 7.19 7.98
N ILE A 141 4.42 6.33 6.97
CA ILE A 141 3.41 5.35 6.61
C ILE A 141 3.12 4.42 7.79
N GLU A 142 1.89 3.93 7.89
CA GLU A 142 1.44 3.03 8.96
C GLU A 142 0.95 1.68 8.42
N VAL A 143 0.48 1.65 7.17
CA VAL A 143 0.11 0.42 6.46
C VAL A 143 0.94 0.29 5.19
N LEU A 144 1.54 -0.87 4.98
CA LEU A 144 2.23 -1.21 3.73
C LEU A 144 1.41 -2.21 2.92
N ASN A 145 1.14 -1.85 1.69
CA ASN A 145 0.43 -2.65 0.71
C ASN A 145 1.14 -2.57 -0.66
N PRO A 146 1.00 -3.60 -1.50
CA PRO A 146 0.80 -4.99 -1.13
C PRO A 146 2.08 -5.62 -0.55
N ILE A 147 1.91 -6.80 0.05
CA ILE A 147 3.03 -7.68 0.34
C ILE A 147 3.21 -8.66 -0.83
N GLN A 148 4.19 -8.41 -1.69
CA GLN A 148 4.53 -9.28 -2.82
C GLN A 148 5.74 -10.15 -2.49
N TRP A 149 5.54 -11.07 -1.56
CA TRP A 149 6.62 -11.80 -0.88
C TRP A 149 7.41 -12.77 -1.76
N LYS A 150 6.91 -13.07 -2.96
CA LYS A 150 7.63 -13.88 -3.95
C LYS A 150 8.72 -13.09 -4.69
N LEU A 151 8.77 -11.77 -4.49
CA LEU A 151 9.75 -10.88 -5.12
C LEU A 151 11.04 -10.74 -4.31
N PRO A 152 12.17 -10.41 -4.97
CA PRO A 152 13.45 -10.22 -4.28
C PRO A 152 13.35 -9.22 -3.12
N GLY A 153 13.87 -9.62 -1.95
CA GLY A 153 13.91 -8.77 -0.76
C GLY A 153 12.59 -8.61 0.00
N MET A 154 11.49 -9.23 -0.46
CA MET A 154 10.17 -9.12 0.16
C MET A 154 9.79 -10.33 1.05
N ASP A 155 10.79 -11.08 1.54
CA ASP A 155 10.54 -12.24 2.42
C ASP A 155 9.72 -11.87 3.66
N LEU A 156 8.68 -12.66 3.94
CA LEU A 156 7.69 -12.39 4.99
C LEU A 156 8.32 -12.28 6.38
N LYS A 157 9.26 -13.18 6.72
CA LYS A 157 9.88 -13.21 8.06
C LYS A 157 10.80 -12.02 8.24
N GLU A 158 11.59 -11.69 7.22
CA GLU A 158 12.46 -10.53 7.25
C GLU A 158 11.68 -9.21 7.28
N LEU A 159 10.57 -9.10 6.55
CA LEU A 159 9.66 -7.95 6.64
C LEU A 159 9.06 -7.83 8.05
N LYS A 160 8.51 -8.91 8.60
CA LYS A 160 7.94 -8.90 9.97
C LYS A 160 8.99 -8.52 11.01
N LYS A 161 10.19 -9.10 10.92
CA LYS A 161 11.31 -8.78 11.83
C LYS A 161 11.77 -7.32 11.71
N SER A 162 11.85 -6.80 10.49
CA SER A 162 12.40 -5.46 10.24
C SER A 162 11.41 -4.34 10.54
N PHE A 163 10.12 -4.55 10.28
CA PHE A 163 9.11 -3.49 10.26
C PHE A 163 7.81 -3.82 11.01
N GLY A 164 7.64 -5.04 11.51
CA GLY A 164 6.38 -5.49 12.11
C GLY A 164 5.97 -4.81 13.42
N GLU A 165 6.87 -4.05 14.05
CA GLU A 165 6.58 -3.23 15.22
C GLU A 165 6.03 -1.84 14.86
N VAL A 166 6.22 -1.40 13.61
CA VAL A 166 5.87 -0.04 13.15
C VAL A 166 4.93 -0.01 11.95
N LEU A 167 4.79 -1.14 11.24
CA LEU A 167 3.88 -1.28 10.10
C LEU A 167 2.81 -2.33 10.38
N CYS A 168 1.60 -2.03 9.95
CA CYS A 168 0.63 -3.03 9.58
C CYS A 168 0.86 -3.47 8.14
N PHE A 169 0.91 -4.76 7.89
CA PHE A 169 1.00 -5.30 6.53
C PHE A 169 -0.41 -5.53 5.96
N HIS A 170 -0.62 -5.25 4.68
CA HIS A 170 -1.90 -5.49 3.99
C HIS A 170 -1.70 -6.22 2.67
N GLY A 171 -2.52 -7.23 2.38
CA GLY A 171 -2.41 -8.05 1.16
C GLY A 171 -1.69 -9.37 1.42
N GLY A 172 -0.92 -9.87 0.45
CA GLY A 172 -0.05 -11.03 0.64
C GLY A 172 -0.41 -12.27 -0.19
N VAL A 173 -1.71 -12.51 -0.42
CA VAL A 173 -2.14 -13.72 -1.15
C VAL A 173 -1.87 -13.55 -2.64
N ASP A 174 -1.07 -14.45 -3.21
CA ASP A 174 -0.52 -14.33 -4.56
C ASP A 174 -1.59 -14.35 -5.67
N ASN A 175 -1.60 -13.26 -6.45
CA ASN A 175 -2.46 -13.05 -7.59
C ASN A 175 -1.89 -13.54 -8.93
N GLN A 176 -0.64 -13.97 -8.98
CA GLN A 176 -0.01 -14.43 -10.23
C GLN A 176 -0.07 -15.95 -10.39
N LYS A 177 -0.09 -16.70 -9.29
CA LYS A 177 -0.14 -18.17 -9.32
C LYS A 177 -1.24 -18.74 -8.46
N THR A 178 -1.23 -18.47 -7.16
CA THR A 178 -2.08 -19.19 -6.20
C THR A 178 -3.57 -18.92 -6.41
N LEU A 179 -3.99 -17.65 -6.39
CA LEU A 179 -5.39 -17.32 -6.61
C LEU A 179 -5.91 -17.71 -8.00
N PRO A 180 -5.24 -17.38 -9.12
CA PRO A 180 -5.79 -17.70 -10.44
C PRO A 180 -5.67 -19.17 -10.85
N PHE A 181 -4.64 -19.90 -10.39
CA PHE A 181 -4.31 -21.23 -10.94
C PHE A 181 -4.15 -22.33 -9.89
N GLY A 182 -4.04 -21.99 -8.60
CA GLY A 182 -3.99 -22.97 -7.52
C GLY A 182 -5.35 -23.62 -7.24
N ASP A 183 -5.33 -24.75 -6.54
CA ASP A 183 -6.53 -25.31 -5.95
C ASP A 183 -6.87 -24.64 -4.61
N ARG A 184 -8.02 -25.00 -4.03
CA ARG A 184 -8.45 -24.44 -2.73
C ARG A 184 -7.45 -24.74 -1.60
N LYS A 185 -6.77 -25.89 -1.64
CA LYS A 185 -5.77 -26.24 -0.63
C LYS A 185 -4.52 -25.40 -0.80
N ASP A 186 -4.15 -25.02 -2.02
CA ASP A 186 -3.04 -24.11 -2.28
C ASP A 186 -3.32 -22.73 -1.65
N VAL A 187 -4.54 -22.21 -1.84
CA VAL A 187 -5.00 -20.96 -1.24
C VAL A 187 -4.99 -21.05 0.29
N GLU A 188 -5.59 -22.10 0.86
CA GLU A 188 -5.63 -22.31 2.31
C GLU A 188 -4.22 -22.34 2.92
N ARG A 189 -3.30 -23.11 2.31
CA ARG A 189 -1.90 -23.18 2.76
C ARG A 189 -1.20 -21.83 2.70
N GLU A 190 -1.43 -21.05 1.65
CA GLU A 190 -0.82 -19.73 1.53
C GLU A 190 -1.37 -18.74 2.56
N VAL A 191 -2.69 -18.75 2.81
CA VAL A 191 -3.30 -17.93 3.86
C VAL A 191 -2.73 -18.29 5.23
N ILE A 192 -2.67 -19.58 5.59
CA ILE A 192 -2.07 -20.02 6.86
C ILE A 192 -0.61 -19.57 6.96
N HIS A 193 0.16 -19.71 5.87
CA HIS A 193 1.55 -19.26 5.84
C HIS A 193 1.71 -17.76 6.11
N LEU A 194 0.84 -16.94 5.54
CA LEU A 194 0.83 -15.49 5.77
C LEU A 194 0.45 -15.15 7.22
N LEU A 195 -0.54 -15.85 7.79
CA LEU A 195 -0.93 -15.68 9.19
C LEU A 195 0.22 -16.07 10.15
N ASP A 196 0.83 -17.23 9.95
CA ASP A 196 1.94 -17.73 10.77
C ASP A 196 3.18 -16.83 10.73
N THR A 197 3.30 -15.98 9.71
CA THR A 197 4.46 -15.09 9.51
C THR A 197 4.13 -13.64 9.85
N LEU A 198 3.31 -12.98 9.04
CA LEU A 198 2.98 -11.55 9.19
C LEU A 198 2.13 -11.27 10.42
N ALA A 199 1.30 -12.22 10.84
CA ALA A 199 0.52 -12.16 12.09
C ALA A 199 1.10 -13.07 13.20
N SER A 200 2.40 -13.41 13.16
CA SER A 200 3.06 -14.31 14.13
C SER A 200 2.91 -13.90 15.60
N ASN A 201 2.68 -12.61 15.88
CA ASN A 201 2.41 -12.08 17.22
C ASN A 201 0.94 -11.70 17.45
N GLY A 202 0.03 -12.15 16.57
CA GLY A 202 -1.41 -11.90 16.63
C GLY A 202 -1.85 -10.50 16.22
N THR A 203 -0.97 -9.66 15.65
CA THR A 203 -1.30 -8.28 15.26
C THR A 203 -0.51 -7.81 14.03
N GLY A 204 -0.93 -6.68 13.45
CA GLY A 204 -0.19 -5.97 12.40
C GLY A 204 -0.30 -6.60 11.01
N TYR A 205 -1.38 -7.32 10.73
CA TYR A 205 -1.64 -7.88 9.41
C TYR A 205 -3.13 -7.86 9.05
N ILE A 206 -3.43 -7.40 7.83
CA ILE A 206 -4.76 -7.41 7.23
C ILE A 206 -4.68 -8.27 5.96
N LEU A 207 -5.36 -9.40 5.96
CA LEU A 207 -5.34 -10.32 4.82
C LEU A 207 -6.11 -9.73 3.64
N ALA A 208 -5.46 -9.71 2.48
CA ALA A 208 -6.07 -9.40 1.20
C ALA A 208 -5.27 -10.09 0.07
N PRO A 209 -5.77 -10.11 -1.17
CA PRO A 209 -4.92 -10.43 -2.31
C PRO A 209 -3.77 -9.42 -2.44
N CYS A 210 -2.64 -9.83 -3.01
CA CYS A 210 -1.47 -8.95 -3.19
C CYS A 210 -1.61 -7.97 -4.37
N HIS A 211 -2.79 -7.90 -4.99
CA HIS A 211 -3.25 -6.89 -5.96
C HIS A 211 -4.78 -7.06 -6.13
N ASN A 212 -5.42 -6.36 -7.07
CA ASN A 212 -6.81 -6.65 -7.47
C ASN A 212 -7.01 -8.08 -7.96
N ILE A 213 -8.10 -8.72 -7.52
CA ILE A 213 -8.52 -10.05 -7.98
C ILE A 213 -8.77 -10.01 -9.48
N GLN A 214 -8.15 -10.94 -10.21
CA GLN A 214 -8.24 -10.98 -11.67
C GLN A 214 -9.51 -11.73 -12.13
N PRO A 215 -10.07 -11.42 -13.31
CA PRO A 215 -11.26 -12.11 -13.82
C PRO A 215 -11.11 -13.63 -13.98
N ILE A 216 -9.88 -14.12 -14.12
CA ILE A 216 -9.56 -15.54 -14.23
C ILE A 216 -9.59 -16.28 -12.88
N THR A 217 -9.59 -15.56 -11.76
CA THR A 217 -9.58 -16.15 -10.42
C THR A 217 -10.87 -16.93 -10.16
N PRO A 218 -10.81 -18.24 -9.89
CA PRO A 218 -11.99 -19.02 -9.56
C PRO A 218 -12.66 -18.48 -8.28
N VAL A 219 -13.99 -18.32 -8.32
CA VAL A 219 -14.78 -17.88 -7.15
C VAL A 219 -14.51 -18.74 -5.91
N GLY A 220 -14.32 -20.05 -6.11
CA GLY A 220 -13.96 -20.98 -5.03
C GLY A 220 -12.67 -20.58 -4.31
N ASN A 221 -11.66 -20.09 -5.01
CA ASN A 221 -10.41 -19.65 -4.42
C ASN A 221 -10.58 -18.34 -3.62
N ILE A 222 -11.40 -17.41 -4.13
CA ILE A 222 -11.75 -16.17 -3.41
C ILE A 222 -12.44 -16.49 -2.10
N ILE A 223 -13.45 -17.37 -2.14
CA ILE A 223 -14.18 -17.80 -0.94
C ILE A 223 -13.24 -18.50 0.05
N THR A 224 -12.43 -19.46 -0.42
CA THR A 224 -11.48 -20.17 0.45
C THR A 224 -10.48 -19.23 1.12
N MET A 225 -10.01 -18.19 0.43
CA MET A 225 -9.13 -17.19 1.03
C MET A 225 -9.76 -16.54 2.27
N TYR A 226 -11.00 -16.05 2.14
CA TYR A 226 -11.71 -15.38 3.23
C TYR A 226 -12.20 -16.34 4.33
N GLU A 227 -12.67 -17.53 3.97
CA GLU A 227 -13.05 -18.56 4.94
C GLU A 227 -11.85 -19.02 5.78
N THR A 228 -10.68 -19.15 5.17
CA THR A 228 -9.46 -19.58 5.87
C THR A 228 -9.04 -18.54 6.92
N VAL A 229 -8.99 -17.25 6.57
CA VAL A 229 -8.64 -16.23 7.58
C VAL A 229 -9.72 -16.09 8.65
N HIS A 230 -11.00 -16.31 8.32
CA HIS A 230 -12.06 -16.31 9.33
C HIS A 230 -11.92 -17.48 10.32
N HIS A 231 -11.45 -18.65 9.87
CA HIS A 231 -11.27 -19.83 10.74
C HIS A 231 -9.97 -19.80 11.56
N TYR A 232 -8.87 -19.31 10.97
CA TYR A 232 -7.54 -19.41 11.57
C TYR A 232 -6.99 -18.06 12.08
N GLY A 233 -7.58 -16.94 11.67
CA GLY A 233 -7.19 -15.62 12.14
C GLY A 233 -7.58 -15.38 13.61
N VAL A 234 -6.81 -14.50 14.27
CA VAL A 234 -7.08 -14.06 15.64
C VAL A 234 -7.44 -12.57 15.58
N LEU A 235 -8.55 -12.18 16.22
CA LEU A 235 -9.03 -10.80 16.34
C LEU A 235 -8.51 -10.11 17.59
#